data_AF-A0A8S3ZSF4-F1
#
_entry.id   AF-A0A8S3ZSF4-F1
#
_cell.length_a   1.000
_cell.length_b   1.000
_cell.length_c   1.000
_cell.angle_alpha   90.00
_cell.angle_beta   90.00
_cell.angle_gamma   90.00
#
_symmetry.space_group_name_H-M   'P 1'
#
loop_
_entity.id
_entity.type
_entity.pdbx_description
1 polymer ?
#
loop_
_entity_poly.entity_id
_entity_poly.type
_entity_poly.pdbx_seq_one_letter_code
_entity_poly.pdbx_strand_id
1 'polypeptide(L)'
;NSLQGRNTKIAVVLIQKNAPLPPGEDLMAAEKAVSLCSSCDISAKSLYVLPHTDHLIGYTMRLENAFYEQAQAYYHQEARKVKSHKDFLNKTTHQLLFVRHQFKCAFFNELKQDSHTAIKHYKQAYGYILDLRMHDTNMLEIKTVAGFINYKLSFRKHIDFFKSKSGIPELAFEHSAWMSKQFQVFGDLFDEAIKLGLTAIQTQHPGFYYQQAANHAVFRKQLCQGLCMQPQEMKSAEVVAEFLGPVEFYGQRKWRQGHQSIEPPDLQVEREGILALQTKERQVDHSWLIIPLLSSAVAQFRKYKSPRMKRFLMVQMGEEYYHAKDYVKAL
;
A
#
# COMPACT_ATOMS: atom_id res chain seq x y z
N ASN A 1 -18.53 20.72 5.28
CA ASN A 1 -17.12 20.53 5.67
C ASN A 1 -16.88 21.06 7.07
N SER A 2 -17.21 20.29 8.11
CA SER A 2 -16.93 20.68 9.50
C SER A 2 -15.65 19.96 9.97
N LEU A 3 -14.64 20.73 10.39
CA LEU A 3 -13.44 20.22 11.06
C LEU A 3 -13.69 19.89 12.54
N GLN A 4 -14.92 20.11 13.01
CA GLN A 4 -15.32 19.92 14.40
C GLN A 4 -15.14 18.45 14.81
N GLY A 5 -14.49 18.25 15.97
CA GLY A 5 -14.14 16.92 16.49
C GLY A 5 -12.89 16.27 15.88
N ARG A 6 -12.25 16.90 14.88
CA ARG A 6 -10.97 16.42 14.32
C ARG A 6 -9.80 17.10 15.02
N ASN A 7 -8.67 16.40 15.11
CA ASN A 7 -7.42 16.97 15.64
C ASN A 7 -6.71 17.90 14.65
N THR A 8 -7.35 18.22 13.52
CA THR A 8 -6.81 19.12 12.51
C THR A 8 -6.53 20.50 13.13
N LYS A 9 -5.31 21.00 12.91
CA LYS A 9 -4.89 22.34 13.31
C LYS A 9 -4.88 23.24 12.07
N ILE A 10 -5.36 24.47 12.23
CA ILE A 10 -5.30 25.50 11.19
C ILE A 10 -4.15 26.42 11.57
N ALA A 11 -3.20 26.59 10.66
CA ALA A 11 -2.10 27.54 10.80
C ALA A 11 -2.27 28.67 9.77
N VAL A 12 -2.09 29.92 10.21
CA VAL A 12 -2.11 31.11 9.35
C VAL A 12 -0.69 31.65 9.27
N VAL A 13 -0.19 31.86 8.06
CA VAL A 13 1.13 32.45 7.81
C VAL A 13 0.95 33.81 7.17
N LEU A 14 1.35 34.86 7.89
CA LEU A 14 1.38 36.22 7.38
C LEU A 14 2.70 36.45 6.65
N ILE A 15 2.61 36.59 5.33
CA ILE A 15 3.77 36.92 4.49
C ILE A 15 3.94 38.44 4.50
N GLN A 16 5.07 38.91 5.01
CA GLN A 16 5.39 40.33 5.10
C GLN A 16 6.48 40.69 4.09
N LYS A 17 6.27 41.75 3.31
CA LYS A 17 7.26 42.22 2.30
C LYS A 17 8.46 42.95 2.91
N ASN A 18 8.32 43.42 4.14
CA ASN A 18 9.32 44.22 4.83
C ASN A 18 9.97 43.40 5.94
N ALA A 19 11.20 43.76 6.31
CA ALA A 19 11.85 43.21 7.49
C ALA A 19 11.03 43.53 8.75
N PRO A 20 10.98 42.62 9.75
CA PRO A 20 10.26 42.88 10.97
C PRO A 20 10.90 44.08 11.71
N LEU A 21 10.05 45.00 12.16
CA LEU A 21 10.47 46.14 12.97
C LEU A 21 11.02 45.65 14.33
N PRO A 22 11.97 46.38 14.95
CA PRO A 22 12.46 46.11 16.30
C PRO A 22 11.32 45.91 17.31
N PRO A 23 11.50 45.04 18.33
CA PRO A 23 10.50 44.84 19.38
C PRO A 23 10.14 46.17 20.06
N GLY A 24 8.85 46.56 20.01
CA GLY A 24 8.33 47.79 20.61
C GLY A 24 8.07 48.95 19.63
N GLU A 25 8.52 48.86 18.38
CA GLU A 25 8.29 49.92 17.38
C GLU A 25 6.98 49.77 16.61
N ASP A 26 6.38 48.57 16.61
CA ASP A 26 5.05 48.31 16.01
C ASP A 26 4.03 47.91 17.08
N LEU A 27 3.62 48.91 17.87
CA LEU A 27 2.62 48.76 18.93
C LEU A 27 1.26 48.24 18.40
N MET A 28 0.93 48.53 17.13
CA MET A 28 -0.35 48.11 16.53
C MET A 28 -0.31 46.69 15.93
N ALA A 29 0.86 46.15 15.59
CA ALA A 29 0.95 44.79 15.03
C ALA A 29 0.40 43.72 15.98
N ALA A 30 0.68 43.85 17.29
CA ALA A 30 0.17 42.92 18.30
C ALA A 30 -1.36 42.95 18.37
N GLU A 31 -1.97 44.14 18.37
CA GLU A 31 -3.42 44.31 18.38
C GLU A 31 -4.08 43.76 17.11
N LYS A 32 -3.48 44.02 15.94
CA LYS A 32 -3.95 43.47 14.65
C LYS A 32 -3.85 41.95 14.62
N ALA A 33 -2.78 41.37 15.16
CA ALA A 33 -2.60 39.93 15.26
C ALA A 33 -3.66 39.29 16.18
N VAL A 34 -3.98 39.93 17.32
CA VAL A 34 -5.05 39.49 18.22
C VAL A 34 -6.42 39.60 17.55
N SER A 35 -6.72 40.72 16.89
CA SER A 35 -7.97 40.93 16.16
C SER A 35 -8.17 39.91 15.04
N LEU A 36 -7.11 39.62 14.27
CA LEU A 36 -7.13 38.58 13.24
C LEU A 36 -7.40 37.20 13.86
N CYS A 37 -6.67 36.84 14.91
CA CYS A 37 -6.86 35.56 15.59
C CYS A 37 -8.31 35.39 16.10
N SER A 38 -8.88 36.45 16.70
CA SER A 38 -10.26 36.46 17.19
C SER A 38 -11.28 36.37 16.06
N SER A 39 -11.03 37.05 14.94
CA SER A 39 -11.96 37.06 13.79
C SER A 39 -11.97 35.73 13.05
N CYS A 40 -10.84 35.01 13.07
CA CYS A 40 -10.68 33.71 12.45
C CYS A 40 -10.92 32.53 13.41
N ASP A 41 -11.23 32.78 14.68
CA ASP A 41 -11.34 31.77 15.75
C ASP A 41 -10.11 30.83 15.81
N ILE A 42 -8.92 31.42 15.72
CA ILE A 42 -7.64 30.69 15.82
C ILE A 42 -6.84 31.13 17.03
N SER A 43 -6.07 30.20 17.59
CA SER A 43 -5.13 30.52 18.66
C SER A 43 -3.94 31.32 18.10
N ALA A 44 -3.44 32.30 18.88
CA ALA A 44 -2.20 33.02 18.57
C ALA A 44 -0.99 32.11 18.31
N LYS A 45 -0.97 30.89 18.89
CA LYS A 45 0.07 29.87 18.62
C LYS A 45 0.03 29.31 17.21
N SER A 46 -1.04 29.57 16.47
CA SER A 46 -1.26 29.12 15.10
C SER A 46 -1.09 30.25 14.09
N LEU A 47 -0.73 31.45 14.55
CA LEU A 47 -0.38 32.57 13.71
C LEU A 47 1.15 32.66 13.61
N TYR A 48 1.67 32.59 12.39
CA TYR A 48 3.08 32.67 12.08
C TYR A 48 3.35 33.86 11.17
N VAL A 49 4.54 34.43 11.27
CA VAL A 49 4.97 35.54 10.44
C VAL A 49 6.18 35.11 9.63
N LEU A 50 6.12 35.29 8.32
CA LEU A 50 7.18 35.01 7.37
C LEU A 50 7.59 36.31 6.66
N PRO A 51 8.66 36.97 7.11
CA PRO A 51 9.28 38.06 6.36
C PRO A 51 9.89 37.55 5.07
N HIS A 52 9.37 38.01 3.94
CA HIS A 52 9.86 37.72 2.60
C HIS A 52 10.91 38.78 2.22
N THR A 53 12.12 38.60 2.73
CA THR A 53 13.29 39.43 2.42
C THR A 53 14.42 38.56 1.86
N ASP A 54 15.56 39.16 1.49
CA ASP A 54 16.70 38.46 0.89
C ASP A 54 17.29 37.35 1.78
N HIS A 55 17.03 37.37 3.09
CA HIS A 55 17.50 36.38 4.08
C HIS A 55 16.38 35.43 4.56
N LEU A 56 15.67 34.83 3.61
CA LEU A 56 14.48 34.00 3.88
C LEU A 56 14.77 32.68 4.62
N ILE A 57 15.96 32.11 4.44
CA ILE A 57 16.28 30.72 4.84
C ILE A 57 16.05 30.45 6.34
N GLY A 58 16.44 31.39 7.21
CA GLY A 58 16.25 31.24 8.65
C GLY A 58 14.79 31.34 9.08
N TYR A 59 13.98 32.12 8.36
CA TYR A 59 12.54 32.22 8.62
C TYR A 59 11.81 30.96 8.14
N THR A 60 12.17 30.41 6.97
CA THR A 60 11.60 29.16 6.48
C THR A 60 11.93 27.98 7.38
N MET A 61 13.17 27.88 7.87
CA MET A 61 13.55 26.82 8.83
C MET A 61 12.75 26.91 10.15
N ARG A 62 12.52 28.12 10.67
CA ARG A 62 11.70 28.28 11.88
C ARG A 62 10.24 27.90 11.64
N LEU A 63 9.68 28.27 10.50
CA LEU A 63 8.33 27.90 10.12
C LEU A 63 8.18 26.39 9.93
N GLU A 64 9.16 25.77 9.26
CA GLU A 64 9.24 24.32 9.09
C GLU A 64 9.26 23.60 10.44
N ASN A 65 10.13 24.02 11.37
CA ASN A 65 10.18 23.44 12.71
C ASN A 65 8.86 23.58 13.47
N ALA A 66 8.19 24.74 13.38
CA ALA A 66 6.91 24.94 14.02
C ALA A 66 5.82 24.01 13.46
N PHE A 67 5.78 23.82 12.13
CA PHE A 67 4.85 22.90 11.49
C PHE A 67 5.19 21.44 11.80
N TYR A 68 6.48 21.11 11.86
CA TYR A 68 6.96 19.80 12.27
C TYR A 68 6.47 19.47 13.68
N GLU A 69 6.62 20.36 14.66
CA GLU A 69 6.11 20.16 16.02
C GLU A 69 4.59 19.93 16.07
N GLN A 70 3.81 20.69 15.30
CA GLN A 70 2.36 20.48 15.20
C GLN A 70 2.01 19.12 14.57
N ALA A 71 2.72 18.71 13.52
CA ALA A 71 2.55 17.42 12.89
C ALA A 71 2.91 16.27 13.85
N GLN A 72 4.02 16.40 14.59
CA GLN A 72 4.44 15.45 15.62
C GLN A 72 3.36 15.27 16.69
N ALA A 73 2.80 16.38 17.20
CA ALA A 73 1.73 16.36 18.19
C ALA A 73 0.45 15.71 17.65
N TYR A 74 0.08 16.02 16.39
CA TYR A 74 -1.08 15.42 15.73
C TYR A 74 -0.97 13.89 15.66
N TYR A 75 0.12 13.36 15.08
CA TYR A 75 0.29 11.92 14.94
C TYR A 75 0.40 11.20 16.28
N HIS A 76 1.02 11.83 17.28
CA HIS A 76 1.08 11.31 18.64
C HIS A 76 -0.32 11.19 19.27
N GLN A 77 -1.18 12.18 19.10
CA GLN A 77 -2.54 12.15 19.63
C GLN A 77 -3.41 11.12 18.89
N GLU A 78 -3.31 11.04 17.56
CA GLU A 78 -4.05 10.06 16.78
C GLU A 78 -3.62 8.62 17.10
N ALA A 79 -2.32 8.37 17.32
CA ALA A 79 -1.83 7.09 17.82
C ALA A 79 -2.41 6.75 19.21
N ARG A 80 -2.49 7.72 20.12
CA ARG A 80 -3.11 7.53 21.44
C ARG A 80 -4.59 7.20 21.36
N LYS A 81 -5.36 7.89 20.50
CA LYS A 81 -6.79 7.60 20.29
C LYS A 81 -7.01 6.17 19.81
N VAL A 82 -6.22 5.74 18.83
CA VAL A 82 -6.29 4.36 18.30
C VAL A 82 -5.95 3.35 19.39
N LYS A 83 -4.90 3.60 20.19
CA LYS A 83 -4.54 2.73 21.30
C LYS A 83 -5.65 2.65 22.34
N SER A 84 -6.21 3.79 22.75
CA SER A 84 -7.31 3.84 23.71
C SER A 84 -8.53 3.07 23.21
N HIS A 85 -8.93 3.23 21.95
CA HIS A 85 -10.02 2.43 21.38
C HIS A 85 -9.71 0.94 21.39
N LYS A 86 -8.47 0.55 21.05
CA LYS A 86 -8.03 -0.86 21.08
C LYS A 86 -8.16 -1.49 22.47
N ASP A 87 -7.92 -0.73 23.53
CA ASP A 87 -7.97 -1.22 24.90
C ASP A 87 -9.39 -1.66 25.33
N PHE A 88 -10.44 -1.17 24.66
CA PHE A 88 -11.83 -1.60 24.85
C PHE A 88 -12.24 -2.79 23.96
N LEU A 89 -11.35 -3.33 23.11
CA LEU A 89 -11.66 -4.43 22.22
C LEU A 89 -11.38 -5.79 22.85
N ASN A 90 -12.29 -6.73 22.61
CA ASN A 90 -12.08 -8.13 22.94
C ASN A 90 -11.14 -8.81 21.91
N LYS A 91 -10.05 -9.41 22.39
CA LYS A 91 -9.02 -10.06 21.55
C LYS A 91 -9.54 -11.25 20.75
N THR A 92 -10.57 -11.94 21.23
CA THR A 92 -11.12 -13.13 20.58
C THR A 92 -12.13 -12.76 19.50
N THR A 93 -13.03 -11.82 19.77
CA THR A 93 -14.09 -11.44 18.82
C THR A 93 -13.66 -10.37 17.82
N HIS A 94 -12.67 -9.54 18.16
CA HIS A 94 -12.26 -8.40 17.34
C HIS A 94 -10.85 -8.54 16.74
N GLN A 95 -10.42 -9.77 16.43
CA GLN A 95 -9.05 -10.04 15.92
C GLN A 95 -8.65 -9.17 14.72
N LEU A 96 -9.55 -8.99 13.74
CA LEU A 96 -9.29 -8.12 12.58
C LEU A 96 -9.05 -6.65 12.98
N LEU A 97 -9.79 -6.15 13.97
CA LEU A 97 -9.56 -4.81 14.49
C LEU A 97 -8.21 -4.71 15.19
N PHE A 98 -7.73 -5.74 15.89
CA PHE A 98 -6.39 -5.72 16.47
C PHE A 98 -5.31 -5.52 15.41
N VAL A 99 -5.38 -6.23 14.27
CA VAL A 99 -4.45 -6.02 13.14
C VAL A 99 -4.52 -4.57 12.65
N ARG A 100 -5.73 -4.04 12.40
CA ARG A 100 -5.94 -2.69 11.86
C ARG A 100 -5.46 -1.58 12.81
N HIS A 101 -5.80 -1.67 14.08
CA HIS A 101 -5.37 -0.70 15.10
C HIS A 101 -3.84 -0.70 15.23
N GLN A 102 -3.25 -1.89 15.19
CA GLN A 102 -1.82 -2.05 15.31
C GLN A 102 -1.08 -1.50 14.08
N PHE A 103 -1.61 -1.73 12.88
CA PHE A 103 -1.13 -1.08 11.65
C PHE A 103 -1.22 0.44 11.74
N LYS A 104 -2.36 0.98 12.17
CA LYS A 104 -2.58 2.43 12.26
C LYS A 104 -1.64 3.09 13.29
N CYS A 105 -1.41 2.44 14.44
CA CYS A 105 -0.38 2.87 15.39
C CYS A 105 1.02 2.87 14.75
N ALA A 106 1.36 1.84 13.97
CA ALA A 106 2.65 1.79 13.27
C ALA A 106 2.80 2.95 12.27
N PHE A 107 1.78 3.17 11.44
CA PHE A 107 1.74 4.23 10.44
C PHE A 107 1.87 5.62 11.06
N PHE A 108 1.17 5.91 12.16
CA PHE A 108 1.32 7.21 12.83
C PHE A 108 2.71 7.42 13.43
N ASN A 109 3.33 6.37 13.99
CA ASN A 109 4.71 6.49 14.46
C ASN A 109 5.71 6.64 13.29
N GLU A 110 5.42 6.04 12.14
CA GLU A 110 6.21 6.23 10.92
C GLU A 110 6.12 7.68 10.42
N LEU A 111 4.92 8.26 10.35
CA LEU A 111 4.74 9.68 9.98
C LEU A 111 5.36 10.64 11.01
N LYS A 112 5.46 10.20 12.25
CA LYS A 112 6.19 10.89 13.33
C LYS A 112 7.72 10.72 13.23
N GLN A 113 8.22 9.95 12.25
CA GLN A 113 9.64 9.60 12.11
C GLN A 113 10.21 8.79 13.29
N ASP A 114 9.37 8.20 14.15
CA ASP A 114 9.79 7.23 15.17
C ASP A 114 9.81 5.82 14.56
N SER A 115 10.85 5.58 13.75
CA SER A 115 11.02 4.32 13.00
C SER A 115 11.12 3.10 13.91
N HIS A 116 11.72 3.23 15.09
CA HIS A 116 11.86 2.13 16.04
C HIS A 116 10.50 1.67 16.57
N THR A 117 9.68 2.61 17.03
CA THR A 117 8.32 2.31 17.52
C THR A 117 7.41 1.86 16.39
N ALA A 118 7.52 2.46 15.19
CA ALA A 118 6.76 2.05 14.01
C ALA A 118 7.02 0.58 13.65
N ILE A 119 8.29 0.17 13.55
CA ILE A 119 8.67 -1.21 13.24
C ILE A 119 8.16 -2.18 14.31
N LYS A 120 8.22 -1.82 15.60
CA LYS A 120 7.65 -2.63 16.68
C LYS A 120 6.16 -2.85 16.47
N HIS A 121 5.41 -1.80 16.13
CA HIS A 121 3.98 -1.92 15.88
C HIS A 121 3.68 -2.73 14.60
N TYR A 122 4.40 -2.54 13.50
CA TYR A 122 4.24 -3.35 12.28
C TYR A 122 4.50 -4.84 12.54
N LYS A 123 5.55 -5.19 13.29
CA LYS A 123 5.83 -6.58 13.68
C LYS A 123 4.70 -7.19 14.51
N GLN A 124 4.13 -6.43 15.44
CA GLN A 124 2.98 -6.89 16.23
C GLN A 124 1.72 -7.04 15.37
N ALA A 125 1.47 -6.14 14.42
CA ALA A 125 0.35 -6.25 13.49
C ALA A 125 0.48 -7.52 12.63
N TYR A 126 1.71 -7.81 12.16
CA TYR A 126 2.00 -9.03 11.45
C TYR A 126 1.79 -10.27 12.32
N GLY A 127 2.23 -10.24 13.59
CA GLY A 127 1.95 -11.32 14.56
C GLY A 127 0.45 -11.60 14.67
N TYR A 128 -0.37 -10.57 14.84
CA TYR A 128 -1.83 -10.73 14.88
C TYR A 128 -2.40 -11.32 13.58
N ILE A 129 -1.82 -11.03 12.41
CA ILE A 129 -2.21 -11.68 11.15
C ILE A 129 -1.93 -13.18 11.19
N LEU A 130 -0.78 -13.59 11.71
CA LEU A 130 -0.42 -15.02 11.79
C LEU A 130 -1.35 -15.79 12.73
N ASP A 131 -1.89 -15.11 13.75
CA ASP A 131 -2.83 -15.68 14.72
C ASP A 131 -4.29 -15.68 14.24
N LEU A 132 -4.61 -15.03 13.10
CA LEU A 132 -5.96 -15.03 12.55
C LEU A 132 -6.39 -16.43 12.13
N ARG A 133 -7.67 -16.74 12.36
CA ARG A 133 -8.31 -17.90 11.72
C ARG A 133 -8.49 -17.62 10.23
N MET A 134 -7.75 -18.34 9.40
CA MET A 134 -7.76 -18.17 7.96
C MET A 134 -8.70 -19.19 7.30
N HIS A 135 -9.53 -18.71 6.39
CA HIS A 135 -10.44 -19.50 5.57
C HIS A 135 -10.34 -19.00 4.13
N ASP A 136 -10.86 -19.78 3.19
CA ASP A 136 -10.78 -19.41 1.78
C ASP A 136 -11.48 -18.07 1.49
N THR A 137 -12.57 -17.79 2.20
CA THR A 137 -13.42 -16.61 2.04
C THR A 137 -12.77 -15.32 2.51
N ASN A 138 -11.92 -15.36 3.56
CA ASN A 138 -11.23 -14.19 4.11
C ASN A 138 -9.76 -14.08 3.67
N MET A 139 -9.25 -15.07 2.93
CA MET A 139 -7.85 -15.15 2.54
C MET A 139 -7.37 -13.92 1.76
N LEU A 140 -8.21 -13.40 0.86
CA LEU A 140 -7.87 -12.22 0.06
C LEU A 140 -7.61 -10.99 0.93
N GLU A 141 -8.50 -10.72 1.89
CA GLU A 141 -8.36 -9.61 2.85
C GLU A 141 -7.08 -9.76 3.66
N ILE A 142 -6.88 -10.95 4.25
CA ILE A 142 -5.71 -11.25 5.07
C ILE A 142 -4.41 -11.06 4.28
N LYS A 143 -4.31 -11.64 3.07
CA LYS A 143 -3.12 -11.53 2.21
C LYS A 143 -2.87 -10.10 1.73
N THR A 144 -3.93 -9.35 1.45
CA THR A 144 -3.82 -7.94 1.03
C THR A 144 -3.17 -7.11 2.14
N VAL A 145 -3.71 -7.19 3.36
CA VAL A 145 -3.17 -6.47 4.52
C VAL A 145 -1.77 -6.99 4.91
N ALA A 146 -1.56 -8.30 4.84
CA ALA A 146 -0.25 -8.90 5.11
C ALA A 146 0.81 -8.41 4.13
N GLY A 147 0.46 -8.24 2.84
CA GLY A 147 1.34 -7.68 1.83
C GLY A 147 1.75 -6.23 2.13
N PHE A 148 0.80 -5.39 2.57
CA PHE A 148 1.10 -4.01 2.97
C PHE A 148 2.03 -3.94 4.19
N ILE A 149 1.82 -4.80 5.19
CA ILE A 149 2.71 -4.86 6.35
C ILE A 149 4.07 -5.42 5.97
N ASN A 150 4.12 -6.46 5.13
CA ASN A 150 5.35 -7.08 4.70
C ASN A 150 6.23 -6.11 3.89
N TYR A 151 5.62 -5.22 3.09
CA TYR A 151 6.34 -4.13 2.43
C TYR A 151 7.11 -3.22 3.42
N LYS A 152 6.56 -3.03 4.62
CA LYS A 152 7.21 -2.26 5.71
C LYS A 152 8.21 -3.09 6.52
N LEU A 153 8.28 -4.40 6.28
CA LEU A 153 9.09 -5.37 7.03
C LEU A 153 10.06 -6.13 6.09
N SER A 154 10.43 -7.36 6.46
CA SER A 154 11.38 -8.21 5.72
C SER A 154 10.68 -9.45 5.14
N PHE A 155 10.99 -9.75 3.88
CA PHE A 155 10.21 -10.59 2.97
C PHE A 155 10.28 -12.12 3.19
N ARG A 156 11.38 -12.66 3.76
CA ARG A 156 11.68 -14.10 3.61
C ARG A 156 10.63 -15.02 4.24
N LYS A 157 10.18 -14.75 5.46
CA LYS A 157 9.20 -15.62 6.16
C LYS A 157 7.76 -15.46 5.64
N HIS A 158 7.49 -14.39 4.89
CA HIS A 158 6.16 -14.06 4.43
C HIS A 158 5.66 -15.02 3.35
N ILE A 159 6.50 -15.24 2.33
CA ILE A 159 6.15 -16.13 1.21
C ILE A 159 5.94 -17.56 1.67
N ASP A 160 6.83 -18.08 2.54
CA ASP A 160 6.72 -19.46 3.02
C ASP A 160 5.41 -19.74 3.76
N PHE A 161 4.87 -18.75 4.47
CA PHE A 161 3.63 -18.90 5.22
C PHE A 161 2.39 -18.84 4.33
N PHE A 162 2.42 -18.05 3.24
CA PHE A 162 1.26 -17.83 2.37
C PHE A 162 1.26 -18.66 1.08
N LYS A 163 2.38 -19.28 0.69
CA LYS A 163 2.49 -20.00 -0.60
C LYS A 163 1.46 -21.13 -0.79
N SER A 164 1.03 -21.79 0.28
CA SER A 164 0.01 -22.84 0.24
C SER A 164 -1.43 -22.34 0.46
N LYS A 165 -1.60 -21.03 0.67
CA LYS A 165 -2.88 -20.42 1.03
C LYS A 165 -3.49 -19.72 -0.18
N SER A 166 -4.08 -20.53 -1.07
CA SER A 166 -4.70 -20.04 -2.31
C SER A 166 -5.92 -19.18 -2.03
N GLY A 167 -6.73 -19.56 -1.05
CA GLY A 167 -8.06 -18.99 -0.87
C GLY A 167 -9.07 -19.76 -1.72
N ILE A 168 -10.14 -19.09 -2.14
CA ILE A 168 -11.21 -19.68 -2.96
C ILE A 168 -10.61 -20.36 -4.22
N PRO A 169 -10.78 -21.67 -4.42
CA PRO A 169 -10.21 -22.41 -5.54
C PRO A 169 -10.57 -21.85 -6.92
N GLU A 170 -11.82 -21.44 -7.11
CA GLU A 170 -12.36 -20.85 -8.34
C GLU A 170 -11.72 -19.50 -8.70
N LEU A 171 -10.99 -18.92 -7.74
CA LEU A 171 -10.30 -17.64 -7.84
C LEU A 171 -8.79 -17.77 -7.58
N ALA A 172 -8.22 -18.98 -7.75
CA ALA A 172 -6.79 -19.21 -7.51
C ALA A 172 -5.85 -18.29 -8.33
N PHE A 173 -6.34 -17.71 -9.44
CA PHE A 173 -5.60 -16.69 -10.19
C PHE A 173 -5.31 -15.44 -9.34
N GLU A 174 -6.17 -15.07 -8.37
CA GLU A 174 -5.93 -13.98 -7.41
C GLU A 174 -4.71 -14.28 -6.52
N HIS A 175 -4.53 -15.55 -6.12
CA HIS A 175 -3.35 -15.96 -5.37
C HIS A 175 -2.08 -15.78 -6.19
N SER A 176 -2.09 -16.24 -7.44
CA SER A 176 -0.95 -16.12 -8.36
C SER A 176 -0.64 -14.67 -8.70
N ALA A 177 -1.66 -13.83 -8.88
CA ALA A 177 -1.52 -12.38 -9.04
C ALA A 177 -0.84 -11.76 -7.82
N TRP A 178 -1.29 -12.12 -6.61
CA TRP A 178 -0.70 -11.62 -5.38
C TRP A 178 0.75 -12.08 -5.20
N MET A 179 1.06 -13.36 -5.43
CA MET A 179 2.44 -13.88 -5.36
C MET A 179 3.36 -13.17 -6.33
N SER A 180 2.91 -13.00 -7.58
CA SER A 180 3.65 -12.24 -8.60
C SER A 180 3.97 -10.83 -8.09
N LYS A 181 2.97 -10.15 -7.53
CA LYS A 181 3.15 -8.79 -7.01
C LYS A 181 4.11 -8.74 -5.80
N GLN A 182 4.02 -9.69 -4.87
CA GLN A 182 4.92 -9.75 -3.72
C GLN A 182 6.37 -9.90 -4.17
N PHE A 183 6.65 -10.82 -5.10
CA PHE A 183 7.99 -11.02 -5.64
C PHE A 183 8.50 -9.81 -6.44
N GLN A 184 7.64 -9.17 -7.24
CA GLN A 184 7.99 -7.95 -7.96
C GLN A 184 8.43 -6.86 -7.00
N VAL A 185 7.58 -6.53 -6.00
CA VAL A 185 7.84 -5.45 -5.04
C VAL A 185 9.10 -5.70 -4.24
N PHE A 186 9.39 -6.96 -3.88
CA PHE A 186 10.65 -7.27 -3.22
C PHE A 186 11.86 -7.13 -4.15
N GLY A 187 11.72 -7.50 -5.42
CA GLY A 187 12.71 -7.23 -6.45
C GLY A 187 13.02 -5.74 -6.55
N ASP A 188 11.98 -4.89 -6.59
CA ASP A 188 12.11 -3.43 -6.65
C ASP A 188 12.84 -2.88 -5.41
N LEU A 189 12.41 -3.29 -4.20
CA LEU A 189 13.04 -2.89 -2.94
C LEU A 189 14.50 -3.33 -2.85
N PHE A 190 14.82 -4.54 -3.32
CA PHE A 190 16.18 -5.04 -3.31
C PHE A 190 17.06 -4.30 -4.32
N ASP A 191 16.55 -4.00 -5.51
CA ASP A 191 17.28 -3.17 -6.49
C ASP A 191 17.55 -1.76 -5.93
N GLU A 192 16.58 -1.18 -5.24
CA GLU A 192 16.74 0.13 -4.60
C GLU A 192 17.77 0.10 -3.46
N ALA A 193 17.72 -0.93 -2.60
CA ALA A 193 18.72 -1.11 -1.55
C ALA A 193 20.15 -1.22 -2.13
N ILE A 194 20.32 -1.84 -3.31
CA ILE A 194 21.61 -1.92 -4.00
C ILE A 194 22.08 -0.54 -4.47
N LYS A 195 21.18 0.29 -5.00
CA LYS A 195 21.51 1.68 -5.38
C LYS A 195 21.93 2.52 -4.18
N LEU A 196 21.37 2.22 -3.00
CA LEU A 196 21.73 2.84 -1.72
C LEU A 196 22.97 2.24 -1.06
N GLY A 197 23.70 1.34 -1.74
CA GLY A 197 25.00 0.81 -1.28
C GLY A 197 24.98 -0.62 -0.75
N LEU A 198 23.86 -1.34 -0.81
CA LEU A 198 23.84 -2.78 -0.49
C LEU A 198 24.62 -3.57 -1.57
N THR A 199 25.61 -4.34 -1.14
CA THR A 199 26.34 -5.23 -2.05
C THR A 199 25.47 -6.42 -2.47
N ALA A 200 25.32 -6.61 -3.77
CA ALA A 200 24.70 -7.79 -4.36
C ALA A 200 25.73 -8.65 -5.07
N ILE A 201 25.51 -9.97 -5.02
CA ILE A 201 26.37 -10.97 -5.65
C ILE A 201 25.58 -11.74 -6.70
N GLN A 202 26.27 -12.51 -7.54
CA GLN A 202 25.66 -13.26 -8.62
C GLN A 202 24.55 -14.23 -8.17
N THR A 203 24.63 -14.76 -6.95
CA THR A 203 23.64 -15.68 -6.37
C THR A 203 22.59 -14.99 -5.50
N GLN A 204 22.71 -13.67 -5.29
CA GLN A 204 21.82 -12.90 -4.42
C GLN A 204 21.62 -11.51 -5.03
N HIS A 205 20.67 -11.41 -5.96
CA HIS A 205 20.34 -10.18 -6.66
C HIS A 205 18.84 -10.12 -7.04
N PRO A 206 18.30 -8.94 -7.42
CA PRO A 206 16.88 -8.75 -7.72
C PRO A 206 16.31 -9.62 -8.84
N GLY A 207 17.14 -9.97 -9.84
CA GLY A 207 16.74 -10.78 -11.00
C GLY A 207 16.02 -12.10 -10.66
N PHE A 208 16.39 -12.78 -9.57
CA PHE A 208 15.70 -13.99 -9.12
C PHE A 208 14.25 -13.71 -8.71
N TYR A 209 14.00 -12.57 -8.06
CA TYR A 209 12.66 -12.21 -7.61
C TYR A 209 11.78 -11.74 -8.77
N TYR A 210 12.34 -11.00 -9.73
CA TYR A 210 11.61 -10.69 -10.97
C TYR A 210 11.27 -11.94 -11.79
N GLN A 211 12.17 -12.93 -11.85
CA GLN A 211 11.89 -14.21 -12.48
C GLN A 211 10.75 -14.95 -11.76
N GLN A 212 10.77 -15.03 -10.43
CA GLN A 212 9.66 -15.64 -9.69
C GLN A 212 8.34 -14.88 -9.88
N ALA A 213 8.39 -13.55 -9.94
CA ALA A 213 7.22 -12.74 -10.25
C ALA A 213 6.64 -13.08 -11.62
N ALA A 214 7.50 -13.22 -12.64
CA ALA A 214 7.11 -13.62 -13.99
C ALA A 214 6.52 -15.04 -14.01
N ASN A 215 7.13 -16.01 -13.32
CA ASN A 215 6.62 -17.38 -13.22
C ASN A 215 5.20 -17.42 -12.63
N HIS A 216 4.95 -16.66 -11.57
CA HIS A 216 3.59 -16.56 -10.99
C HIS A 216 2.61 -15.83 -11.91
N ALA A 217 3.05 -14.86 -12.71
CA ALA A 217 2.20 -14.21 -13.71
C ALA A 217 1.85 -15.16 -14.88
N VAL A 218 2.79 -16.00 -15.32
CA VAL A 218 2.54 -17.09 -16.28
C VAL A 218 1.54 -18.10 -15.69
N PHE A 219 1.73 -18.49 -14.43
CA PHE A 219 0.79 -19.41 -13.76
C PHE A 219 -0.61 -18.80 -13.60
N ARG A 220 -0.71 -17.49 -13.32
CA ARG A 220 -1.98 -16.75 -13.33
C ARG A 220 -2.69 -16.84 -14.69
N LYS A 221 -1.95 -16.65 -15.80
CA LYS A 221 -2.47 -16.80 -17.18
C LYS A 221 -3.04 -18.20 -17.42
N GLN A 222 -2.32 -19.25 -17.00
CA GLN A 222 -2.77 -20.63 -17.11
C GLN A 222 -4.03 -20.91 -16.25
N LEU A 223 -4.07 -20.38 -15.02
CA LEU A 223 -5.25 -20.49 -14.16
C LEU A 223 -6.46 -19.78 -14.75
N CYS A 224 -6.29 -18.60 -15.36
CA CYS A 224 -7.38 -17.92 -16.05
C CYS A 224 -7.93 -18.78 -17.19
N GLN A 225 -7.06 -19.40 -17.99
CA GLN A 225 -7.47 -20.30 -19.08
C GLN A 225 -8.22 -21.54 -18.59
N GLY A 226 -7.85 -22.09 -17.43
CA GLY A 226 -8.45 -23.31 -16.88
C GLY A 226 -9.67 -23.09 -15.98
N LEU A 227 -9.75 -21.97 -15.25
CA LEU A 227 -10.78 -21.71 -14.25
C LEU A 227 -11.85 -20.71 -14.70
N CYS A 228 -11.50 -19.74 -15.54
CA CYS A 228 -12.47 -18.72 -15.94
C CYS A 228 -13.46 -19.32 -16.94
N MET A 229 -14.75 -19.11 -16.65
CA MET A 229 -15.90 -19.56 -17.44
C MET A 229 -15.80 -19.31 -18.94
N GLN A 230 -16.56 -20.10 -19.73
CA GLN A 230 -16.60 -19.99 -21.19
C GLN A 230 -17.12 -18.61 -21.65
N PRO A 231 -16.74 -18.13 -22.86
CA PRO A 231 -17.14 -16.80 -23.35
C PRO A 231 -18.66 -16.53 -23.31
N GLN A 232 -19.47 -17.58 -23.43
CA GLN A 232 -20.93 -17.49 -23.44
C GLN A 232 -21.54 -17.14 -22.08
N GLU A 233 -20.82 -17.37 -20.99
CA GLU A 233 -21.27 -17.10 -19.62
C GLU A 233 -20.81 -15.71 -19.12
N MET A 234 -20.07 -14.96 -19.96
CA MET A 234 -19.53 -13.65 -19.62
C MET A 234 -20.64 -12.67 -19.24
N LYS A 235 -20.50 -12.08 -18.04
CA LYS A 235 -21.39 -11.04 -17.55
C LYS A 235 -21.10 -9.72 -18.26
N SER A 236 -22.13 -8.88 -18.39
CA SER A 236 -21.96 -7.53 -18.92
C SER A 236 -21.09 -6.68 -18.01
N ALA A 237 -20.49 -5.62 -18.55
CA ALA A 237 -19.61 -4.74 -17.79
C ALA A 237 -20.32 -4.07 -16.61
N GLU A 238 -21.62 -3.74 -16.76
CA GLU A 238 -22.45 -3.15 -15.73
C GLU A 238 -22.61 -4.09 -14.53
N VAL A 239 -22.95 -5.36 -14.80
CA VAL A 239 -23.10 -6.39 -13.75
C VAL A 239 -21.77 -6.62 -13.04
N VAL A 240 -20.66 -6.69 -13.78
CA VAL A 240 -19.33 -6.84 -13.18
C VAL A 240 -18.98 -5.66 -12.27
N ALA A 241 -19.31 -4.42 -12.68
CA ALA A 241 -19.05 -3.22 -11.90
C ALA A 241 -19.81 -3.21 -10.56
N GLU A 242 -21.00 -3.81 -10.51
CA GLU A 242 -21.76 -3.94 -9.25
C GLU A 242 -21.00 -4.75 -8.20
N PHE A 243 -20.21 -5.75 -8.57
CA PHE A 243 -19.43 -6.57 -7.62
C PHE A 243 -18.04 -5.97 -7.28
N LEU A 244 -17.55 -5.02 -8.07
CA LEU A 244 -16.20 -4.43 -7.95
C LEU A 244 -16.18 -3.02 -7.33
N GLY A 245 -17.32 -2.55 -6.85
CA GLY A 245 -17.47 -1.23 -6.25
C GLY A 245 -16.66 -1.00 -4.97
N PRO A 246 -16.80 0.18 -4.33
CA PRO A 246 -16.04 0.53 -3.14
C PRO A 246 -16.32 -0.43 -1.98
N VAL A 247 -15.27 -0.73 -1.23
CA VAL A 247 -15.28 -1.58 -0.04
C VAL A 247 -14.81 -0.77 1.17
N GLU A 248 -15.34 -1.09 2.35
CA GLU A 248 -14.96 -0.44 3.60
C GLU A 248 -13.50 -0.74 3.98
N PHE A 249 -13.05 -1.99 3.77
CA PHE A 249 -11.68 -2.41 4.05
C PHE A 249 -11.01 -3.11 2.85
N TYR A 250 -9.69 -2.97 2.77
CA TYR A 250 -8.88 -3.54 1.69
C TYR A 250 -8.99 -5.06 1.62
N GLY A 251 -9.16 -5.57 0.40
CA GLY A 251 -9.24 -7.01 0.12
C GLY A 251 -10.55 -7.67 0.55
N GLN A 252 -11.54 -6.90 0.99
CA GLN A 252 -12.89 -7.41 1.21
C GLN A 252 -13.61 -7.65 -0.11
N ARG A 253 -14.55 -8.60 -0.08
CA ARG A 253 -15.51 -8.83 -1.16
C ARG A 253 -16.75 -8.00 -0.88
N LYS A 254 -17.22 -7.24 -1.87
CA LYS A 254 -18.34 -6.30 -1.67
C LYS A 254 -19.58 -6.99 -1.09
N TRP A 255 -19.89 -8.19 -1.58
CA TRP A 255 -21.03 -9.00 -1.16
C TRP A 255 -20.86 -9.72 0.19
N ARG A 256 -19.69 -9.59 0.84
CA ARG A 256 -19.43 -10.14 2.19
C ARG A 256 -19.17 -9.06 3.25
N GLN A 257 -19.35 -7.78 2.93
CA GLN A 257 -19.17 -6.71 3.92
C GLN A 257 -20.11 -6.91 5.12
N GLY A 258 -19.60 -6.69 6.33
CA GLY A 258 -20.31 -6.96 7.58
C GLY A 258 -20.44 -8.43 7.98
N HIS A 259 -20.05 -9.39 7.13
CA HIS A 259 -20.22 -10.82 7.38
C HIS A 259 -18.87 -11.55 7.41
N GLN A 260 -18.49 -12.04 8.60
CA GLN A 260 -17.22 -12.74 8.83
C GLN A 260 -17.40 -14.27 8.95
N SER A 261 -18.60 -14.77 8.67
CA SER A 261 -18.86 -16.21 8.67
C SER A 261 -18.15 -16.90 7.50
N ILE A 262 -17.82 -18.17 7.71
CA ILE A 262 -17.33 -19.06 6.64
C ILE A 262 -18.43 -19.19 5.58
N GLU A 263 -19.66 -19.43 6.02
CA GLU A 263 -20.82 -19.54 5.14
C GLU A 263 -21.18 -18.17 4.52
N PRO A 264 -21.40 -18.11 3.19
CA PRO A 264 -21.86 -16.88 2.57
C PRO A 264 -23.25 -16.49 3.10
N PRO A 265 -23.54 -15.19 3.22
CA PRO A 265 -24.89 -14.72 3.55
C PRO A 265 -25.93 -15.15 2.51
N ASP A 266 -25.52 -15.19 1.24
CA ASP A 266 -26.33 -15.60 0.10
C ASP A 266 -25.44 -16.37 -0.90
N LEU A 267 -25.81 -17.64 -1.14
CA LEU A 267 -25.07 -18.54 -2.04
C LEU A 267 -25.14 -18.11 -3.52
N GLN A 268 -26.26 -17.52 -3.93
CA GLN A 268 -26.44 -17.05 -5.31
C GLN A 268 -25.57 -15.82 -5.56
N VAL A 269 -25.60 -14.84 -4.64
CA VAL A 269 -24.77 -13.63 -4.73
C VAL A 269 -23.28 -13.98 -4.65
N GLU A 270 -22.89 -14.96 -3.83
CA GLU A 270 -21.50 -15.46 -3.79
C GLU A 270 -21.06 -15.99 -5.15
N ARG A 271 -21.89 -16.83 -5.78
CA ARG A 271 -21.61 -17.40 -7.10
C ARG A 271 -21.50 -16.32 -8.17
N GLU A 272 -22.41 -15.35 -8.16
CA GLU A 272 -22.40 -14.22 -9.10
C GLU A 272 -21.15 -13.34 -8.92
N GLY A 273 -20.73 -13.09 -7.67
CA GLY A 273 -19.51 -12.35 -7.38
C GLY A 273 -18.24 -13.06 -7.84
N ILE A 274 -18.15 -14.39 -7.66
CA ILE A 274 -17.05 -15.20 -8.19
C ILE A 274 -17.03 -15.11 -9.73
N LEU A 275 -18.19 -15.22 -10.37
CA LEU A 275 -18.32 -15.16 -11.82
C LEU A 275 -17.92 -13.78 -12.37
N ALA A 276 -18.29 -12.70 -11.68
CA ALA A 276 -17.89 -11.35 -12.03
C ALA A 276 -16.35 -11.19 -12.01
N LEU A 277 -15.68 -11.77 -11.01
CA LEU A 277 -14.20 -11.75 -10.94
C LEU A 277 -13.55 -12.57 -12.05
N GLN A 278 -14.08 -13.75 -12.37
CA GLN A 278 -13.61 -14.55 -13.50
C GLN A 278 -13.80 -13.81 -14.83
N THR A 279 -14.94 -13.12 -15.01
CA THR A 279 -15.19 -12.28 -16.20
C THR A 279 -14.10 -11.22 -16.34
N LYS A 280 -13.81 -10.50 -15.24
CA LYS A 280 -12.80 -9.45 -15.21
C LYS A 280 -11.40 -10.00 -15.53
N GLU A 281 -11.05 -11.14 -14.94
CA GLU A 281 -9.75 -11.75 -15.15
C GLU A 281 -9.52 -12.13 -16.62
N ARG A 282 -10.56 -12.59 -17.32
CA ARG A 282 -10.47 -12.95 -18.74
C ARG A 282 -10.23 -11.75 -19.67
N GLN A 283 -10.51 -10.54 -19.19
CA GLN A 283 -10.23 -9.29 -19.91
C GLN A 283 -8.80 -8.78 -19.68
N VAL A 284 -8.03 -9.41 -18.79
CA VAL A 284 -6.64 -9.02 -18.51
C VAL A 284 -5.75 -9.50 -19.65
N ASP A 285 -4.89 -8.62 -20.16
CA ASP A 285 -3.81 -9.02 -21.05
C ASP A 285 -2.60 -9.49 -20.23
N HIS A 286 -2.55 -10.79 -19.93
CA HIS A 286 -1.49 -11.36 -19.10
C HIS A 286 -0.11 -11.23 -19.73
N SER A 287 0.01 -11.31 -21.05
CA SER A 287 1.30 -11.24 -21.75
C SER A 287 1.97 -9.89 -21.49
N TRP A 288 1.21 -8.80 -21.55
CA TRP A 288 1.71 -7.44 -21.22
C TRP A 288 2.03 -7.22 -19.74
N LEU A 289 1.57 -8.09 -18.84
CA LEU A 289 2.02 -8.10 -17.44
C LEU A 289 3.32 -8.90 -17.24
N ILE A 290 3.50 -9.97 -18.00
CA ILE A 290 4.66 -10.88 -17.87
C ILE A 290 5.91 -10.27 -18.52
N ILE A 291 5.78 -9.66 -19.70
CA ILE A 291 6.90 -9.11 -20.47
C ILE A 291 7.75 -8.12 -19.65
N PRO A 292 7.19 -7.11 -18.94
CA PRO A 292 7.99 -6.21 -18.11
C PRO A 292 8.76 -6.92 -16.99
N LEU A 293 8.18 -7.95 -16.37
CA LEU A 293 8.83 -8.73 -15.31
C LEU A 293 10.02 -9.51 -15.85
N LEU A 294 9.86 -10.16 -17.00
CA LEU A 294 10.95 -10.87 -17.70
C LEU A 294 12.05 -9.90 -18.13
N SER A 295 11.69 -8.73 -18.66
CA SER A 295 12.64 -7.69 -19.04
C SER A 295 13.49 -7.22 -17.86
N SER A 296 12.86 -6.93 -16.71
CA SER A 296 13.56 -6.59 -15.46
C SER A 296 14.48 -7.71 -14.99
N ALA A 297 14.05 -8.97 -15.06
CA ALA A 297 14.88 -10.12 -14.73
C ALA A 297 16.10 -10.23 -15.67
N VAL A 298 15.90 -10.14 -16.99
CA VAL A 298 16.96 -10.16 -18.02
C VAL A 298 17.99 -9.07 -17.78
N ALA A 299 17.56 -7.84 -17.47
CA ALA A 299 18.45 -6.73 -17.17
C ALA A 299 19.37 -7.03 -15.97
N GLN A 300 18.82 -7.61 -14.91
CA GLN A 300 19.58 -8.00 -13.72
C GLN A 300 20.54 -9.17 -14.03
N PHE A 301 20.09 -10.24 -14.68
CA PHE A 301 20.98 -11.36 -15.04
C PHE A 301 22.09 -10.95 -16.02
N ARG A 302 21.86 -9.93 -16.87
CA ARG A 302 22.92 -9.30 -17.67
C ARG A 302 23.94 -8.59 -16.78
N LYS A 303 23.48 -7.75 -15.84
CA LYS A 303 24.32 -7.00 -14.89
C LYS A 303 25.21 -7.93 -14.06
N TYR A 304 24.69 -9.06 -13.62
CA TYR A 304 25.40 -10.04 -12.79
C TYR A 304 26.05 -11.20 -13.57
N LYS A 305 26.28 -11.03 -14.87
CA LYS A 305 27.04 -11.96 -15.73
C LYS A 305 26.51 -13.41 -15.71
N SER A 306 25.19 -13.58 -15.79
CA SER A 306 24.50 -14.87 -15.82
C SER A 306 23.91 -15.17 -17.21
N PRO A 307 24.72 -15.53 -18.23
CA PRO A 307 24.30 -15.62 -19.62
C PRO A 307 23.26 -16.72 -19.89
N ARG A 308 23.32 -17.84 -19.15
CA ARG A 308 22.36 -18.94 -19.29
C ARG A 308 20.94 -18.50 -18.90
N MET A 309 20.80 -17.82 -17.76
CA MET A 309 19.52 -17.29 -17.30
C MET A 309 19.02 -16.16 -18.20
N LYS A 310 19.91 -15.28 -18.65
CA LYS A 310 19.55 -14.26 -19.64
C LYS A 310 18.91 -14.88 -20.90
N ARG A 311 19.57 -15.87 -21.52
CA ARG A 311 19.06 -16.51 -22.74
C ARG A 311 17.74 -17.23 -22.51
N PHE A 312 17.62 -17.97 -21.41
CA PHE A 312 16.39 -18.66 -21.03
C PHE A 312 15.20 -17.70 -20.93
N LEU A 313 15.37 -16.58 -20.22
CA LEU A 313 14.30 -15.59 -20.04
C LEU A 313 13.99 -14.82 -21.33
N MET A 314 14.97 -14.59 -22.21
CA MET A 314 14.72 -13.98 -23.52
C MET A 314 13.83 -14.86 -24.39
N VAL A 315 13.98 -16.20 -24.34
CA VAL A 315 13.09 -17.13 -25.05
C VAL A 315 11.66 -17.02 -24.51
N GLN A 316 11.49 -17.08 -23.18
CA GLN A 316 10.16 -16.90 -22.56
C GLN A 316 9.53 -15.55 -22.92
N MET A 317 10.33 -14.49 -23.00
CA MET A 317 9.83 -13.16 -23.37
C MET A 317 9.39 -13.11 -24.84
N GLY A 318 10.12 -13.80 -25.74
CA GLY A 318 9.72 -13.96 -27.14
C GLY A 318 8.40 -14.72 -27.31
N GLU A 319 8.20 -15.79 -26.52
CA GLU A 319 6.92 -16.51 -26.47
C GLU A 319 5.76 -15.60 -26.03
N GLU A 320 5.97 -14.76 -25.01
CA GLU A 320 4.95 -13.81 -24.57
C GLU A 320 4.67 -12.70 -25.60
N TYR A 321 5.69 -12.20 -26.32
CA TYR A 321 5.47 -11.28 -27.44
C TYR A 321 4.66 -11.94 -28.58
N TYR A 322 4.95 -13.20 -28.88
CA TYR A 322 4.17 -13.98 -29.85
C TYR A 322 2.71 -14.10 -29.43
N HIS A 323 2.45 -14.42 -28.15
CA HIS A 323 1.10 -14.48 -27.59
C HIS A 323 0.39 -13.12 -27.59
N ALA A 324 1.13 -12.02 -27.41
CA ALA A 324 0.64 -10.65 -27.52
C ALA A 324 0.45 -10.17 -28.98
N LYS A 325 0.75 -11.04 -29.97
CA LYS A 325 0.72 -10.73 -31.42
C LYS A 325 1.70 -9.64 -31.87
N ASP A 326 2.75 -9.39 -31.09
CA ASP A 326 3.86 -8.50 -31.46
C ASP A 326 5.00 -9.34 -32.06
N TYR A 327 4.78 -9.83 -33.29
CA TYR A 327 5.70 -10.75 -33.96
C TYR A 327 7.09 -10.16 -34.22
N VAL A 328 7.17 -8.83 -34.38
CA VAL A 328 8.44 -8.12 -34.63
C VAL A 328 9.36 -8.21 -33.41
N LYS A 329 8.82 -8.15 -32.20
CA LYS A 329 9.61 -8.31 -30.96
C LYS A 329 9.79 -9.77 -30.53
N ALA A 330 9.01 -10.68 -31.10
CA ALA A 330 9.12 -12.12 -30.83
C ALA A 330 10.30 -12.78 -31.58
N LEU A 331 10.57 -12.31 -32.80
CA LEU A 331 11.74 -12.65 -33.63
C LEU A 331 13.01 -11.99 -33.09
#